data_AF-A0A923ZJU1-F1
#
_entry.id   AF-A0A923ZJU1-F1
#
_cell.length_a   1.000
_cell.length_b   1.000
_cell.length_c   1.000
_cell.angle_alpha   90.00
_cell.angle_beta   90.00
_cell.angle_gamma   90.00
#
_symmetry.space_group_name_H-M   'P 1'
#
loop_
_entity.id
_entity.type
_entity.pdbx_description
1 polymer ?
#
loop_
_entity_poly.entity_id
_entity_poly.type
_entity_poly.pdbx_seq_one_letter_code
_entity_poly.pdbx_strand_id
1 'polypeptide(L)'
;MRTKIVTLAVAALLSTSANAALPFGVSLESQAPGIQDSTSGFSFVGVKRFEGRPGSFTTDFGSGSAFSGVYTGATVIPADQYGGAGGTGDYAVTFSSTGYTLDLSSNVGGVTYFGFWLSALDGGNNVAFYSGGNRLFTFSSSDARDFIQSLPSNSSYYGNPNGPFLNQNSGEPYTFLNFYADTGVTFDKIVFSQS
;
A
#
# COMPACT_ATOMS: atom_id res chain seq x y z
N MET A 1 49.62 -13.87 2.72
CA MET A 1 49.18 -14.32 4.05
C MET A 1 47.84 -13.62 4.34
N ARG A 2 46.72 -14.35 4.27
CA ARG A 2 45.36 -13.78 4.37
C ARG A 2 44.92 -13.80 5.83
N THR A 3 44.82 -12.62 6.45
CA THR A 3 44.31 -12.45 7.81
C THR A 3 42.79 -12.63 7.78
N LYS A 4 42.29 -13.64 8.49
CA LYS A 4 40.85 -13.89 8.68
C LYS A 4 40.34 -12.98 9.79
N ILE A 5 39.38 -12.11 9.47
CA ILE A 5 38.60 -11.37 10.47
C ILE A 5 37.56 -12.36 11.01
N VAL A 6 37.59 -12.61 12.33
CA VAL A 6 36.57 -13.36 13.04
C VAL A 6 35.57 -12.35 13.58
N THR A 7 34.37 -12.32 12.99
CA THR A 7 33.23 -11.57 13.52
C THR A 7 32.60 -12.37 14.66
N LEU A 8 32.52 -11.78 15.85
CA LEU A 8 31.81 -12.34 16.99
C LEU A 8 30.33 -11.92 16.89
N ALA A 9 29.47 -12.83 16.42
CA ALA A 9 28.03 -12.65 16.49
C ALA A 9 27.53 -13.12 17.86
N VAL A 10 27.02 -12.20 18.68
CA VAL A 10 26.27 -12.55 19.89
C VAL A 10 24.80 -12.67 19.49
N ALA A 11 24.35 -13.90 19.26
CA ALA A 11 22.93 -14.22 19.09
C ALA A 11 22.32 -14.40 20.49
N ALA A 12 21.56 -13.40 20.95
CA ALA A 12 20.64 -13.59 22.07
C ALA A 12 19.35 -14.23 21.54
N LEU A 13 19.23 -15.54 21.72
CA LEU A 13 18.02 -16.30 21.46
C LEU A 13 16.98 -15.97 22.53
N LEU A 14 16.04 -15.08 22.21
CA LEU A 14 14.77 -14.98 22.90
C LEU A 14 13.79 -15.90 22.18
N SER A 15 13.57 -17.08 22.76
CA SER A 15 12.45 -17.95 22.40
C SER A 15 11.15 -17.29 22.83
N THR A 16 10.56 -16.50 21.93
CA THR A 16 9.16 -16.10 22.03
C THR A 16 8.32 -17.21 21.40
N SER A 17 7.17 -17.48 22.02
CA SER A 17 6.11 -18.32 21.47
C SER A 17 5.94 -18.08 19.98
N ALA A 18 5.82 -19.14 19.18
CA ALA A 18 5.54 -19.05 17.75
C ALA A 18 4.20 -18.34 17.52
N ASN A 19 4.23 -17.01 17.50
CA ASN A 19 3.25 -16.22 16.80
C ASN A 19 3.43 -16.62 15.35
N ALA A 20 2.42 -17.30 14.77
CA ALA A 20 2.40 -17.50 13.33
C ALA A 20 2.65 -16.12 12.70
N ALA A 21 3.73 -16.00 11.91
CA ALA A 21 3.99 -14.78 11.18
C ALA A 21 2.73 -14.46 10.35
N LEU A 22 2.28 -13.22 10.39
CA LEU A 22 1.22 -12.78 9.48
C LEU A 22 1.76 -12.99 8.06
N PRO A 23 0.95 -13.48 7.09
CA PRO A 23 1.44 -13.82 5.75
C PRO A 23 1.85 -12.59 4.92
N PHE A 24 1.93 -11.41 5.55
CA PHE A 24 2.26 -10.13 4.97
C PHE A 24 3.18 -9.31 5.88
N GLY A 25 4.24 -8.74 5.30
CA GLY A 25 4.96 -7.60 5.85
C GLY A 25 4.35 -6.29 5.34
N VAL A 26 4.15 -5.32 6.24
CA VAL A 26 3.65 -3.97 5.89
C VAL A 26 4.68 -2.92 6.30
N SER A 27 4.97 -1.97 5.41
CA SER A 27 5.90 -0.88 5.70
C SER A 27 5.54 0.43 5.01
N LEU A 28 5.91 1.54 5.63
CA LEU A 28 5.88 2.86 4.97
C LEU A 28 7.11 3.00 4.08
N GLU A 29 6.90 3.50 2.86
CA GLU A 29 7.99 3.71 1.91
C GLU A 29 9.05 4.67 2.47
N SER A 30 10.30 4.18 2.53
CA SER A 30 11.46 4.91 3.08
C SER A 30 11.29 5.49 4.49
N GLN A 31 10.19 5.19 5.19
CA GLN A 31 9.78 5.84 6.43
C GLN A 31 9.91 7.38 6.36
N ALA A 32 9.55 7.96 5.19
CA ALA A 32 9.65 9.39 4.95
C ALA A 32 8.30 10.00 4.56
N PRO A 33 8.01 11.24 4.97
CA PRO A 33 6.80 11.95 4.56
C PRO A 33 6.84 12.35 3.08
N GLY A 34 5.66 12.47 2.46
CA GLY A 34 5.52 12.99 1.11
C GLY A 34 5.89 12.03 -0.03
N ILE A 35 6.29 10.79 0.28
CA ILE A 35 6.55 9.76 -0.74
C ILE A 35 5.23 9.24 -1.32
N GLN A 36 5.14 9.15 -2.65
CA GLN A 36 3.92 8.79 -3.38
C GLN A 36 4.13 7.68 -4.42
N ASP A 37 5.38 7.23 -4.59
CA ASP A 37 5.76 6.13 -5.47
C ASP A 37 6.65 5.17 -4.66
N SER A 38 6.60 3.87 -4.98
CA SER A 38 7.51 2.90 -4.36
C SER A 38 8.89 2.93 -5.01
N THR A 39 9.92 2.64 -4.22
CA THR A 39 11.28 2.38 -4.71
C THR A 39 11.60 0.89 -4.86
N SER A 40 10.61 0.01 -4.62
CA SER A 40 10.80 -1.44 -4.67
C SER A 40 11.25 -1.92 -6.06
N GLY A 41 12.40 -2.61 -6.10
CA GLY A 41 12.98 -3.16 -7.33
C GLY A 41 12.47 -4.56 -7.63
N PHE A 42 11.34 -4.69 -8.33
CA PHE A 42 10.84 -5.97 -8.84
C PHE A 42 11.16 -6.14 -10.33
N SER A 43 11.32 -7.38 -10.77
CA SER A 43 11.52 -7.70 -12.20
C SER A 43 10.30 -7.37 -13.07
N PHE A 44 9.10 -7.38 -12.48
CA PHE A 44 7.87 -6.96 -13.11
C PHE A 44 7.12 -6.00 -12.17
N VAL A 45 6.73 -4.84 -12.69
CA VAL A 45 5.97 -3.83 -11.97
C VAL A 45 4.84 -3.33 -12.86
N GLY A 46 3.70 -3.02 -12.24
CA GLY A 46 2.61 -2.27 -12.84
C GLY A 46 2.27 -1.07 -11.96
N VAL A 47 1.97 0.07 -12.57
CA VAL A 47 1.52 1.27 -11.87
C VAL A 47 0.19 1.74 -12.47
N LYS A 48 -0.78 2.03 -11.62
CA LYS A 48 -2.05 2.64 -12.05
C LYS A 48 -2.18 4.07 -11.58
N ARG A 49 -2.26 4.99 -12.54
CA ARG A 49 -2.82 6.34 -12.37
C ARG A 49 -4.26 6.34 -12.88
N PHE A 50 -5.22 6.86 -12.13
CA PHE A 50 -6.66 6.67 -12.40
C PHE A 50 -7.24 7.61 -13.46
N GLU A 51 -6.39 8.37 -14.15
CA GLU A 51 -6.74 9.32 -15.22
C GLU A 51 -7.88 8.88 -16.14
N GLY A 52 -8.98 9.63 -16.08
CA GLY A 52 -10.15 9.50 -16.94
C GLY A 52 -10.88 8.17 -16.83
N ARG A 53 -10.77 7.47 -15.69
CA ARG A 53 -11.36 6.14 -15.54
C ARG A 53 -12.77 6.20 -14.96
N PRO A 54 -13.68 5.32 -15.44
CA PRO A 54 -14.95 5.10 -14.77
C PRO A 54 -14.73 4.35 -13.45
N GLY A 55 -15.79 4.15 -12.66
CA GLY A 55 -15.71 3.42 -11.39
C GLY A 55 -15.39 1.92 -11.50
N SER A 56 -15.66 1.32 -12.66
CA SER A 56 -15.28 -0.08 -12.96
C SER A 56 -14.56 -0.17 -14.29
N PHE A 57 -13.36 -0.73 -14.31
CA PHE A 57 -12.52 -0.80 -15.51
C PHE A 57 -11.44 -1.88 -15.40
N THR A 58 -10.91 -2.29 -16.55
CA THR A 58 -9.75 -3.19 -16.66
C THR A 58 -8.47 -2.39 -16.93
N THR A 59 -7.35 -2.85 -16.40
CA THR A 59 -6.02 -2.29 -16.66
C THR A 59 -4.97 -3.39 -16.70
N ASP A 60 -3.91 -3.19 -17.48
CA ASP A 60 -2.68 -3.97 -17.44
C ASP A 60 -1.60 -3.30 -16.57
N PHE A 61 -1.96 -2.19 -15.90
CA PHE A 61 -1.05 -1.35 -15.11
C PHE A 61 0.18 -0.84 -15.89
N GLY A 62 0.11 -0.81 -17.24
CA GLY A 62 1.27 -0.52 -18.09
C GLY A 62 2.37 -1.59 -18.03
N SER A 63 2.09 -2.77 -17.49
CA SER A 63 3.07 -3.85 -17.25
C SER A 63 3.38 -4.70 -18.48
N GLY A 64 2.82 -4.38 -19.66
CA GLY A 64 3.04 -5.15 -20.88
C GLY A 64 2.53 -6.58 -20.78
N SER A 65 1.34 -6.78 -20.18
CA SER A 65 0.66 -8.06 -19.93
C SER A 65 1.19 -8.95 -18.80
N ALA A 66 2.22 -8.52 -18.06
CA ALA A 66 2.69 -9.28 -16.89
C ALA A 66 1.60 -9.38 -15.81
N PHE A 67 0.82 -8.30 -15.64
CA PHE A 67 -0.31 -8.22 -14.73
C PHE A 67 -1.55 -7.69 -15.45
N SER A 68 -2.72 -8.11 -14.99
CA SER A 68 -3.97 -7.43 -15.29
C SER A 68 -4.83 -7.31 -14.05
N GLY A 69 -5.68 -6.30 -14.03
CA GLY A 69 -6.53 -5.98 -12.91
C GLY A 69 -7.91 -5.49 -13.37
N VAL A 70 -8.93 -5.84 -12.60
CA VAL A 70 -10.30 -5.37 -12.78
C VAL A 70 -10.71 -4.64 -11.51
N TYR A 71 -10.84 -3.32 -11.61
CA TYR A 71 -11.47 -2.51 -10.58
C TYR A 71 -12.98 -2.62 -10.72
N THR A 72 -13.68 -2.83 -9.61
CA THR A 72 -15.15 -2.88 -9.57
C THR A 72 -15.68 -1.99 -8.45
N GLY A 73 -16.50 -1.00 -8.81
CA GLY A 73 -17.24 -0.17 -7.86
C GLY A 73 -16.44 0.95 -7.19
N ALA A 74 -15.25 1.29 -7.71
CA ALA A 74 -14.50 2.42 -7.21
C ALA A 74 -15.23 3.74 -7.53
N THR A 75 -15.06 4.76 -6.70
CA THR A 75 -15.33 6.14 -7.12
C THR A 75 -14.01 6.73 -7.57
N VAL A 76 -13.95 7.29 -8.78
CA VAL A 76 -12.75 7.94 -9.31
C VAL A 76 -13.04 9.44 -9.42
N ILE A 77 -12.26 10.26 -8.72
CA ILE A 77 -12.43 11.70 -8.68
C ILE A 77 -11.11 12.43 -8.94
N PRO A 78 -11.16 13.70 -9.42
CA PRO A 78 -9.97 14.53 -9.56
C PRO A 78 -9.27 14.78 -8.24
N ALA A 79 -7.97 15.06 -8.32
CA ALA A 79 -7.14 15.47 -7.20
C ALA A 79 -7.77 16.67 -6.46
N ASP A 80 -7.73 16.59 -5.14
CA ASP A 80 -8.30 17.58 -4.22
C ASP A 80 -7.48 17.62 -2.92
N GLN A 81 -8.03 18.24 -1.88
CA GLN A 81 -7.35 18.29 -0.58
C GLN A 81 -7.10 16.91 0.04
N TYR A 82 -7.86 15.88 -0.33
CA TYR A 82 -7.78 14.55 0.29
C TYR A 82 -6.90 13.57 -0.50
N GLY A 83 -6.73 13.74 -1.81
CA GLY A 83 -5.96 12.80 -2.62
C GLY A 83 -5.53 13.31 -4.00
N GLY A 84 -5.02 12.38 -4.82
CA GLY A 84 -4.43 12.67 -6.13
C GLY A 84 -2.91 12.90 -6.06
N ALA A 85 -2.14 11.85 -6.37
CA ALA A 85 -0.68 11.91 -6.34
C ALA A 85 -0.15 13.00 -7.31
N GLY A 86 0.84 13.77 -6.86
CA GLY A 86 1.36 14.94 -7.56
C GLY A 86 0.46 16.18 -7.49
N GLY A 87 -0.70 16.09 -6.85
CA GLY A 87 -1.70 17.17 -6.81
C GLY A 87 -2.42 17.38 -8.14
N THR A 88 -2.43 16.36 -8.99
CA THR A 88 -3.02 16.39 -10.33
C THR A 88 -3.65 15.04 -10.65
N GLY A 89 -4.49 15.01 -11.68
CA GLY A 89 -5.08 13.78 -12.20
C GLY A 89 -6.20 13.24 -11.32
N ASP A 90 -6.45 11.94 -11.40
CA ASP A 90 -7.56 11.29 -10.69
C ASP A 90 -7.07 10.22 -9.71
N TYR A 91 -7.85 9.96 -8.66
CA TYR A 91 -7.61 8.89 -7.68
C TYR A 91 -8.88 8.10 -7.35
N ALA A 92 -8.70 6.84 -6.92
CA ALA A 92 -9.80 5.98 -6.46
C ALA A 92 -10.08 6.18 -4.97
N VAL A 93 -11.35 6.25 -4.61
CA VAL A 93 -11.84 6.45 -3.25
C VAL A 93 -13.10 5.61 -2.98
N THR A 94 -13.35 5.31 -1.71
CA THR A 94 -14.63 4.78 -1.22
C THR A 94 -15.05 5.55 0.03
N PHE A 95 -16.35 5.78 0.15
CA PHE A 95 -16.99 6.38 1.32
C PHE A 95 -17.96 5.39 2.00
N SER A 96 -17.86 4.11 1.67
CA SER A 96 -18.78 3.07 2.15
C SER A 96 -18.05 1.86 2.70
N SER A 97 -18.73 1.14 3.59
CA SER A 97 -18.26 -0.13 4.17
C SER A 97 -18.26 -1.27 3.17
N THR A 98 -19.07 -1.20 2.11
CA THR A 98 -19.03 -2.14 0.99
C THR A 98 -17.74 -1.99 0.19
N GLY A 99 -17.29 -0.75 0.00
CA GLY A 99 -16.01 -0.50 -0.64
C GLY A 99 -15.98 -0.74 -2.14
N TYR A 100 -14.77 -0.99 -2.67
CA TYR A 100 -14.53 -1.45 -4.04
C TYR A 100 -13.50 -2.59 -4.05
N THR A 101 -13.41 -3.30 -5.17
CA THR A 101 -12.47 -4.41 -5.32
C THR A 101 -11.51 -4.20 -6.47
N LEU A 102 -10.36 -4.85 -6.35
CA LEU A 102 -9.40 -5.07 -7.42
C LEU A 102 -9.16 -6.58 -7.52
N ASP A 103 -9.72 -7.21 -8.55
CA ASP A 103 -9.39 -8.59 -8.89
C ASP A 103 -8.15 -8.59 -9.81
N LEU A 104 -7.18 -9.46 -9.53
CA LEU A 104 -5.85 -9.47 -10.10
C LEU A 104 -5.55 -10.78 -10.81
N SER A 105 -4.81 -10.69 -11.91
CA SER A 105 -4.19 -11.86 -12.54
C SER A 105 -2.76 -11.55 -12.96
N SER A 106 -1.95 -12.60 -13.07
CA SER A 106 -0.54 -12.51 -13.39
C SER A 106 -0.14 -13.62 -14.36
N ASN A 107 0.68 -13.27 -15.33
CA ASN A 107 1.32 -14.22 -16.25
C ASN A 107 2.78 -14.51 -15.85
N VAL A 108 3.24 -14.00 -14.70
CA VAL A 108 4.64 -14.02 -14.26
C VAL A 108 4.84 -14.65 -12.87
N GLY A 109 3.93 -15.55 -12.47
CA GLY A 109 4.07 -16.33 -11.23
C GLY A 109 3.25 -15.82 -10.04
N GLY A 110 2.29 -14.92 -10.27
CA GLY A 110 1.38 -14.41 -9.25
C GLY A 110 1.74 -13.01 -8.77
N VAL A 111 0.85 -12.42 -7.95
CA VAL A 111 1.08 -11.12 -7.32
C VAL A 111 1.52 -11.34 -5.88
N THR A 112 2.69 -10.82 -5.52
CA THR A 112 3.30 -10.94 -4.19
C THR A 112 3.51 -9.58 -3.51
N TYR A 113 3.23 -8.50 -4.22
CA TYR A 113 3.43 -7.13 -3.73
C TYR A 113 2.30 -6.24 -4.20
N PHE A 114 1.82 -5.40 -3.29
CA PHE A 114 0.94 -4.28 -3.62
C PHE A 114 1.41 -3.07 -2.85
N GLY A 115 1.41 -1.92 -3.50
CA GLY A 115 1.73 -0.66 -2.84
C GLY A 115 0.85 0.43 -3.39
N PHE A 116 0.49 1.36 -2.53
CA PHE A 116 -0.30 2.51 -2.92
C PHE A 116 -0.05 3.69 -2.00
N TRP A 117 -0.20 4.89 -2.56
CA TRP A 117 -0.22 6.11 -1.80
C TRP A 117 -1.58 6.23 -1.11
N LEU A 118 -1.61 5.94 0.19
CA LEU A 118 -2.78 6.15 1.01
C LEU A 118 -2.77 7.63 1.43
N SER A 119 -3.69 8.39 0.84
CA SER A 119 -3.88 9.80 1.11
C SER A 119 -5.03 9.99 2.08
N ALA A 120 -4.94 11.00 2.97
CA ALA A 120 -5.98 11.29 3.96
C ALA A 120 -6.33 10.05 4.83
N LEU A 121 -5.33 9.55 5.58
CA LEU A 121 -5.51 8.41 6.49
C LEU A 121 -6.43 8.78 7.67
N ASP A 122 -7.73 8.70 7.46
CA ASP A 122 -8.66 8.52 8.56
C ASP A 122 -8.58 7.07 9.10
N GLY A 123 -9.07 6.83 10.32
CA GLY A 123 -9.00 5.52 10.97
C GLY A 123 -9.99 4.47 10.44
N GLY A 124 -10.88 4.83 9.51
CA GLY A 124 -11.92 3.96 8.97
C GLY A 124 -11.50 3.18 7.72
N ASN A 125 -10.36 3.53 7.13
CA ASN A 125 -9.85 2.90 5.91
C ASN A 125 -9.32 1.49 6.19
N ASN A 126 -9.75 0.51 5.40
CA ASN A 126 -9.32 -0.87 5.52
C ASN A 126 -8.97 -1.47 4.14
N VAL A 127 -7.98 -2.35 4.13
CA VAL A 127 -7.59 -3.13 2.96
C VAL A 127 -7.52 -4.61 3.33
N ALA A 128 -8.14 -5.48 2.55
CA ALA A 128 -8.10 -6.92 2.76
C ALA A 128 -7.63 -7.66 1.50
N PHE A 129 -6.74 -8.62 1.69
CA PHE A 129 -6.10 -9.42 0.63
C PHE A 129 -6.66 -10.84 0.64
N TYR A 130 -6.92 -11.38 -0.55
CA TYR A 130 -7.53 -12.69 -0.73
C TYR A 130 -6.78 -13.53 -1.78
N SER A 131 -6.92 -14.84 -1.68
CA SER A 131 -6.48 -15.82 -2.68
C SER A 131 -7.48 -16.97 -2.77
N GLY A 132 -8.00 -17.24 -3.97
CA GLY A 132 -9.03 -18.26 -4.20
C GLY A 132 -10.29 -18.06 -3.35
N GLY A 133 -10.63 -16.81 -3.06
CA GLY A 133 -11.78 -16.44 -2.20
C GLY A 133 -11.51 -16.50 -0.69
N ASN A 134 -10.35 -16.99 -0.24
CA ASN A 134 -9.98 -17.02 1.16
C ASN A 134 -9.26 -15.73 1.56
N ARG A 135 -9.64 -15.13 2.70
CA ARG A 135 -8.96 -13.94 3.22
C ARG A 135 -7.61 -14.33 3.82
N LEU A 136 -6.55 -13.72 3.31
CA LEU A 136 -5.18 -13.93 3.77
C LEU A 136 -4.80 -12.93 4.86
N PHE A 137 -5.17 -11.66 4.67
CA PHE A 137 -4.72 -10.56 5.53
C PHE A 137 -5.72 -9.41 5.50
N THR A 138 -5.72 -8.61 6.57
CA THR A 138 -6.49 -7.37 6.66
C THR A 138 -5.63 -6.35 7.38
N PHE A 139 -5.62 -5.14 6.84
CA PHE A 139 -4.90 -3.99 7.36
C PHE A 139 -5.91 -2.87 7.64
N SER A 140 -5.80 -2.27 8.82
CA SER A 140 -6.49 -1.03 9.17
C SER A 140 -5.54 0.14 9.05
N SER A 141 -5.99 1.26 8.48
CA SER A 141 -5.23 2.51 8.48
C SER A 141 -4.89 3.00 9.89
N SER A 142 -5.65 2.58 10.91
CA SER A 142 -5.34 2.86 12.32
C SER A 142 -3.95 2.34 12.71
N ASP A 143 -3.54 1.17 12.20
CA ASP A 143 -2.21 0.60 12.47
C ASP A 143 -1.10 1.51 11.89
N ALA A 144 -1.28 2.05 10.69
CA ALA A 144 -0.34 3.01 10.12
C ALA A 144 -0.34 4.34 10.88
N ARG A 145 -1.49 4.81 11.35
CA ARG A 145 -1.57 6.04 12.16
C ARG A 145 -0.82 5.88 13.47
N ASP A 146 -0.97 4.75 14.15
CA ASP A 146 -0.26 4.46 15.39
C ASP A 146 1.25 4.35 15.15
N PHE A 147 1.66 3.70 14.05
CA PHE A 147 3.05 3.67 13.64
C PHE A 147 3.60 5.08 13.37
N ILE A 148 2.90 5.90 12.59
CA ILE A 148 3.31 7.29 12.30
C ILE A 148 3.44 8.09 13.59
N GLN A 149 2.50 7.98 14.51
CA GLN A 149 2.54 8.68 15.81
C GLN A 149 3.77 8.29 16.64
N SER A 150 4.26 7.05 16.50
CA SER A 150 5.47 6.59 17.18
C SER A 150 6.77 7.18 16.60
N LEU A 151 6.74 7.77 15.39
CA LEU A 151 7.90 8.34 14.74
C LEU A 151 8.28 9.71 15.35
N PRO A 152 9.58 10.04 15.48
CA PRO A 152 10.03 11.35 15.96
C PRO A 152 9.54 12.53 15.10
N SER A 153 9.36 12.32 13.80
CA SER A 153 8.94 13.33 12.82
C SER A 153 7.48 13.17 12.38
N ASN A 154 6.62 12.63 13.26
CA ASN A 154 5.22 12.32 12.96
C ASN A 154 4.45 13.48 12.30
N SER A 155 4.66 14.71 12.76
CA SER A 155 3.94 15.90 12.30
C SER A 155 4.17 16.20 10.81
N SER A 156 5.28 15.73 10.24
CA SER A 156 5.61 15.94 8.82
C SER A 156 4.77 15.07 7.87
N TYR A 157 4.04 14.08 8.40
CA TYR A 157 3.11 13.27 7.61
C TYR A 157 1.74 13.92 7.44
N TYR A 158 1.42 14.95 8.22
CA TYR A 158 0.07 15.51 8.30
C TYR A 158 -0.15 16.62 7.28
N GLY A 159 -1.29 16.57 6.62
CA GLY A 159 -1.66 17.49 5.56
C GLY A 159 -1.14 17.07 4.19
N ASN A 160 -1.89 17.45 3.15
CA ASN A 160 -1.58 17.06 1.79
C ASN A 160 -0.22 17.66 1.35
N PRO A 161 0.73 16.84 0.88
CA PRO A 161 2.09 17.30 0.56
C PRO A 161 2.19 17.97 -0.82
N ASN A 162 1.13 17.95 -1.63
CA ASN A 162 1.17 18.41 -3.01
C ASN A 162 0.98 19.93 -3.11
N GLY A 163 1.75 20.60 -3.97
CA GLY A 163 1.77 22.07 -4.11
C GLY A 163 0.39 22.75 -4.16
N PRO A 164 -0.55 22.35 -5.04
CA PRO A 164 -1.89 22.96 -5.12
C PRO A 164 -2.74 22.81 -3.86
N PHE A 165 -2.45 21.80 -3.04
CA PHE A 165 -3.22 21.44 -1.84
C PHE A 165 -2.38 21.48 -0.56
N LEU A 166 -1.22 22.15 -0.61
CA LEU A 166 -0.20 22.02 0.41
C LEU A 166 -0.75 22.36 1.80
N ASN A 167 -0.56 21.42 2.75
CA ASN A 167 -1.02 21.50 4.14
C ASN A 167 -2.55 21.54 4.34
N GLN A 168 -3.35 21.36 3.29
CA GLN A 168 -4.79 21.15 3.47
C GLN A 168 -5.04 19.77 4.10
N ASN A 169 -6.18 19.60 4.77
CA ASN A 169 -6.52 18.40 5.54
C ASN A 169 -5.43 17.99 6.57
N SER A 170 -4.92 18.97 7.32
CA SER A 170 -3.84 18.78 8.29
C SER A 170 -4.20 17.92 9.51
N GLY A 171 -5.44 17.43 9.61
CA GLY A 171 -5.86 16.49 10.64
C GLY A 171 -5.48 15.03 10.36
N GLU A 172 -5.05 14.73 9.14
CA GLU A 172 -4.83 13.35 8.68
C GLU A 172 -3.45 13.18 8.05
N PRO A 173 -2.80 12.01 8.25
CA PRO A 173 -1.52 11.72 7.64
C PRO A 173 -1.64 11.22 6.19
N TYR A 174 -0.55 11.32 5.44
CA TYR A 174 -0.40 10.87 4.06
C TYR A 174 0.86 10.02 3.93
N THR A 175 0.76 8.81 3.39
CA THR A 175 1.93 7.93 3.24
C THR A 175 1.77 6.89 2.15
N PHE A 176 2.89 6.43 1.58
CA PHE A 176 2.91 5.27 0.70
C PHE A 176 3.08 4.00 1.53
N LEU A 177 2.11 3.09 1.41
CA LEU A 177 2.13 1.80 2.07
C LEU A 177 2.58 0.71 1.10
N ASN A 178 3.46 -0.16 1.59
CA ASN A 178 3.92 -1.35 0.91
C ASN A 178 3.39 -2.58 1.64
N PHE A 179 2.87 -3.55 0.88
CA PHE A 179 2.40 -4.84 1.35
C PHE A 179 3.19 -5.93 0.61
N TYR A 180 3.98 -6.70 1.35
CA TYR A 180 4.78 -7.79 0.84
C TYR A 180 4.21 -9.10 1.35
N ALA A 181 3.73 -9.96 0.45
CA ALA A 181 3.34 -11.30 0.81
C ALA A 181 4.58 -12.14 1.17
N ASP A 182 4.46 -13.03 2.14
CA ASP A 182 5.52 -13.96 2.51
C ASP A 182 5.90 -14.88 1.35
N THR A 183 7.08 -15.50 1.45
CA THR A 183 7.58 -16.42 0.42
C THR A 183 6.58 -17.56 0.18
N GLY A 184 6.17 -17.72 -1.08
CA GLY A 184 5.20 -18.75 -1.49
C GLY A 184 3.73 -18.32 -1.37
N VAL A 185 3.45 -17.11 -0.88
CA VAL A 185 2.10 -16.54 -0.81
C VAL A 185 1.86 -15.62 -2.00
N THR A 186 0.73 -15.79 -2.67
CA THR A 186 0.23 -14.89 -3.72
C THR A 186 -1.22 -14.53 -3.41
N PHE A 187 -1.66 -13.37 -3.91
CA PHE A 187 -3.04 -12.91 -3.80
C PHE A 187 -3.62 -12.57 -5.18
N ASP A 188 -4.93 -12.77 -5.32
CA ASP A 188 -5.69 -12.55 -6.55
C ASP A 188 -6.79 -11.50 -6.39
N LYS A 189 -6.99 -10.97 -5.18
CA LYS A 189 -7.99 -9.94 -4.93
C LYS A 189 -7.63 -9.05 -3.76
N ILE A 190 -7.93 -7.77 -3.93
CA ILE A 190 -7.86 -6.74 -2.90
C ILE A 190 -9.24 -6.10 -2.74
N VAL A 191 -9.66 -5.91 -1.50
CA VAL A 191 -10.89 -5.20 -1.13
C VAL A 191 -10.52 -3.95 -0.34
N PHE A 192 -11.05 -2.80 -0.75
CA PHE A 192 -10.85 -1.51 -0.10
C PHE A 192 -12.18 -1.05 0.48
N SER A 193 -12.24 -0.71 1.76
CA SER A 193 -13.49 -0.32 2.43
C SER A 193 -13.28 0.79 3.46
N GLN A 194 -14.37 1.48 3.81
CA GLN A 194 -14.39 2.58 4.78
C GLN A 194 -15.48 2.35 5.83
N SER A 195 -15.12 2.30 7.12
CA SER A 195 -16.04 1.99 8.23
C SER A 195 -15.92 2.94 9.42
#